data_AF-A0A7S7TCP9-F1
#
_entry.id   AF-A0A7S7TCP9-F1
#
_cell.length_a   1.000
_cell.length_b   1.000
_cell.length_c   1.000
_cell.angle_alpha   90.00
_cell.angle_beta   90.00
_cell.angle_gamma   90.00
#
_symmetry.space_group_name_H-M   'P 1'
#
loop_
_entity.id
_entity.type
_entity.pdbx_description
1 polymer ?
#
loop_
_entity_poly.entity_id
_entity_poly.type
_entity_poly.pdbx_seq_one_letter_code
_entity_poly.pdbx_strand_id
1 'polypeptide(L)'
;MIELWFDPGPDDQLQLIWMLDHFRAYPAMVDKLKLRLVAFDLLTMHETWRGWDQVPLVNVRSADLEIASACWQAYQATTPEACFDVVHRDLSGFPLLRPALLDLLRDLPSSRSGLGATEMRLLELVAAGFMGTNALFYLRGFRQRGVFNDMEIGRLLEGLAHGPRPAIAGLDDGLRSIDPDNARRRLEAFQRSRLSVTEFGKAVLAHKADFTDHNPINRWWGGTHLTNDNLWRWNQSLRKL
;
A
#
# COMPACT_ATOMS: atom_id res chain seq x y z
N MET A 1 -4.52 -20.87 24.42
CA MET A 1 -4.28 -19.44 24.16
C MET A 1 -3.63 -19.34 22.81
N ILE A 2 -4.04 -18.39 21.97
CA ILE A 2 -3.48 -18.13 20.65
C ILE A 2 -3.01 -16.67 20.66
N GLU A 3 -1.73 -16.44 20.40
CA GLU A 3 -1.15 -15.10 20.30
C GLU A 3 -1.04 -14.72 18.82
N LEU A 4 -1.58 -13.56 18.46
CA LEU A 4 -1.45 -12.98 17.13
C LEU A 4 -0.50 -11.78 17.16
N TRP A 5 0.40 -11.74 16.20
CA TRP A 5 1.44 -10.72 16.05
C TRP A 5 1.24 -10.01 14.72
N PHE A 6 1.25 -8.68 14.74
CA PHE A 6 1.07 -7.86 13.53
C PHE A 6 2.10 -6.74 13.53
N ASP A 7 2.85 -6.66 12.43
CA ASP A 7 3.81 -5.59 12.16
C ASP A 7 3.09 -4.24 11.95
N PRO A 8 3.84 -3.12 11.94
CA PRO A 8 3.25 -1.79 11.84
C PRO A 8 2.77 -1.41 10.42
N GLY A 9 3.06 -2.24 9.41
CA GLY A 9 2.81 -1.92 8.00
C GLY A 9 1.32 -1.89 7.64
N PRO A 10 0.93 -1.14 6.59
CA PRO A 10 -0.45 -1.11 6.13
C PRO A 10 -1.08 -2.49 5.87
N ASP A 11 -0.34 -3.41 5.25
CA ASP A 11 -0.79 -4.78 5.00
C ASP A 11 -1.04 -5.55 6.31
N ASP A 12 -0.16 -5.40 7.29
CA ASP A 12 -0.29 -6.06 8.59
C ASP A 12 -1.50 -5.53 9.37
N GLN A 13 -1.74 -4.22 9.31
CA GLN A 13 -2.90 -3.60 9.92
C GLN A 13 -4.21 -4.01 9.21
N LEU A 14 -4.18 -4.21 7.89
CA LEU A 14 -5.31 -4.77 7.14
C LEU A 14 -5.57 -6.24 7.53
N GLN A 15 -4.52 -7.06 7.64
CA GLN A 15 -4.64 -8.44 8.09
C GLN A 15 -5.20 -8.53 9.51
N LEU A 16 -4.76 -7.64 10.41
CA LEU A 16 -5.29 -7.54 11.77
C LEU A 16 -6.80 -7.33 11.78
N ILE A 17 -7.29 -6.29 11.08
CA ILE A 17 -8.74 -6.01 11.09
C ILE A 17 -9.54 -7.07 10.35
N TRP A 18 -9.01 -7.66 9.28
CA TRP A 18 -9.63 -8.77 8.57
C TRP A 18 -9.79 -10.00 9.44
N MET A 19 -8.72 -10.39 10.16
CA MET A 19 -8.77 -11.53 11.07
C MET A 19 -9.78 -11.31 12.19
N LEU A 20 -9.82 -10.11 12.77
CA LEU A 20 -10.77 -9.79 13.83
C LEU A 20 -12.22 -9.74 13.33
N ASP A 21 -12.48 -9.19 12.14
CA ASP A 21 -13.80 -9.26 11.49
C ASP A 21 -14.24 -10.71 11.30
N HIS A 22 -13.33 -11.57 10.82
CA HIS A 22 -13.61 -13.00 10.63
C HIS A 22 -13.90 -13.72 11.95
N PHE A 23 -13.09 -13.47 13.00
CA PHE A 23 -13.25 -14.15 14.30
C PHE A 23 -14.50 -13.73 15.07
N ARG A 24 -15.16 -12.64 14.69
CA ARG A 24 -16.47 -12.24 15.23
C ARG A 24 -17.51 -13.36 15.13
N ALA A 25 -17.44 -14.21 14.11
CA ALA A 25 -18.33 -15.36 13.94
C ALA A 25 -18.03 -16.53 14.90
N TYR A 26 -16.94 -16.46 15.69
CA TYR A 26 -16.46 -17.56 16.54
C TYR A 26 -16.16 -17.10 17.99
N PRO A 27 -17.16 -16.79 18.82
CA PRO A 27 -16.96 -16.23 20.17
C PRO A 27 -16.05 -17.09 21.08
N ALA A 28 -16.18 -18.42 21.03
CA ALA A 28 -15.34 -19.33 21.80
C ALA A 28 -13.85 -19.31 21.40
N MET A 29 -13.56 -18.80 20.19
CA MET A 29 -12.18 -18.57 19.74
C MET A 29 -11.67 -17.22 20.22
N VAL A 30 -12.50 -16.17 20.18
CA VAL A 30 -12.15 -14.82 20.65
C VAL A 30 -11.62 -14.86 22.09
N ASP A 31 -12.24 -15.64 22.98
CA ASP A 31 -11.80 -15.79 24.38
C ASP A 31 -10.37 -16.33 24.52
N LYS A 32 -9.89 -17.03 23.49
CA LYS A 32 -8.54 -17.62 23.43
C LYS A 32 -7.53 -16.73 22.72
N LEU A 33 -7.98 -15.71 21.98
CA LEU A 33 -7.13 -14.79 21.24
C LEU A 33 -6.52 -13.73 22.15
N LYS A 34 -5.25 -13.45 21.91
CA LYS A 34 -4.52 -12.32 22.47
C LYS A 34 -3.75 -11.62 21.35
N LEU A 35 -3.62 -10.31 21.45
CA LEU A 35 -2.88 -9.51 20.46
C LEU A 35 -1.58 -9.00 21.05
N ARG A 36 -0.55 -8.95 20.20
CA ARG A 36 0.70 -8.24 20.40
C ARG A 36 0.78 -7.19 19.30
N LEU A 37 0.54 -5.93 19.66
CA LEU A 37 0.64 -4.80 18.74
C LEU A 37 2.05 -4.22 18.84
N VAL A 38 2.86 -4.43 17.81
CA VAL A 38 4.26 -3.97 17.78
C VAL A 38 4.39 -2.71 16.93
N ALA A 39 5.26 -1.80 17.37
CA ALA A 39 5.57 -0.55 16.66
C ALA A 39 6.93 -0.59 15.96
N PHE A 40 7.47 -1.79 15.74
CA PHE A 40 8.75 -2.06 15.08
C PHE A 40 8.56 -3.24 14.12
N ASP A 41 9.48 -3.38 13.17
CA ASP A 41 9.50 -4.46 12.18
C ASP A 41 10.05 -5.75 12.79
N LEU A 42 9.27 -6.83 12.75
CA LEU A 42 9.61 -8.13 13.34
C LEU A 42 10.74 -8.85 12.59
N LEU A 43 11.01 -8.50 11.33
CA LEU A 43 12.08 -9.12 10.53
C LEU A 43 13.45 -8.45 10.76
N THR A 44 13.44 -7.17 11.13
CA THR A 44 14.64 -6.33 11.30
C THR A 44 14.84 -5.90 12.75
N MET A 45 14.46 -6.77 13.70
CA MET A 45 14.54 -6.48 15.13
C MET A 45 15.91 -5.93 15.54
N HIS A 46 15.88 -4.82 16.28
CA HIS A 46 17.08 -4.12 16.74
C HIS A 46 17.88 -4.97 17.72
N GLU A 47 19.22 -4.84 17.72
CA GLU A 47 20.14 -5.59 18.60
C GLU A 47 19.84 -5.42 20.11
N THR A 48 19.10 -4.38 20.48
CA THR A 48 18.71 -4.07 21.86
C THR A 48 17.44 -4.80 22.33
N TRP A 49 16.85 -5.67 21.49
CA TRP A 49 15.67 -6.45 21.85
C TRP A 49 15.97 -7.39 23.02
N ARG A 50 15.23 -7.23 24.13
CA ARG A 50 15.47 -8.03 25.36
C ARG A 50 14.42 -9.11 25.62
N GLY A 51 13.57 -9.39 24.65
CA GLY A 51 12.63 -10.50 24.70
C GLY A 51 11.16 -10.09 24.60
N TRP A 52 10.32 -11.11 24.40
CA TRP A 52 8.90 -11.01 24.08
C TRP A 52 8.05 -10.37 25.20
N ASP A 53 8.54 -10.36 26.44
CA ASP A 53 7.84 -9.81 27.60
C ASP A 53 7.69 -8.28 27.55
N GLN A 54 8.45 -7.60 26.68
CA GLN A 54 8.42 -6.15 26.53
C GLN A 54 7.25 -5.63 25.68
N VAL A 55 6.57 -6.50 24.94
CA VAL A 55 5.37 -6.12 24.16
C VAL A 55 4.13 -6.35 25.01
N PRO A 56 3.22 -5.41 25.18
CA PRO A 56 1.98 -5.68 25.90
C PRO A 56 1.17 -6.80 25.22
N LEU A 57 0.78 -7.81 25.99
CA LEU A 57 -0.19 -8.82 25.57
C LEU A 57 -1.59 -8.34 25.95
N VAL A 58 -2.44 -8.06 24.97
CA VAL A 58 -3.77 -7.50 25.21
C VAL A 58 -4.87 -8.49 24.85
N ASN A 59 -5.96 -8.47 25.63
CA ASN A 59 -7.16 -9.23 25.32
C ASN A 59 -7.92 -8.57 24.17
N VAL A 60 -8.46 -9.37 23.27
CA VAL A 60 -9.44 -8.88 22.28
C VAL A 60 -10.76 -8.60 23.00
N ARG A 61 -11.24 -7.36 22.95
CA ARG A 61 -12.53 -6.95 23.53
C ARG A 61 -13.59 -6.90 22.45
N SER A 62 -14.87 -6.97 22.84
CA SER A 62 -15.99 -6.82 21.88
C SER A 62 -15.93 -5.50 21.11
N ALA A 63 -15.51 -4.40 21.75
CA ALA A 63 -15.31 -3.12 21.08
C ALA A 63 -14.22 -3.17 19.99
N ASP A 64 -13.15 -3.96 20.20
CA ASP A 64 -12.08 -4.12 19.23
C ASP A 64 -12.57 -4.86 17.98
N LEU A 65 -13.43 -5.88 18.16
CA LEU A 65 -14.10 -6.60 17.06
C LEU A 65 -15.03 -5.70 16.24
N GLU A 66 -15.85 -4.88 16.91
CA GLU A 66 -16.77 -3.97 16.20
C GLU A 66 -16.02 -2.88 15.42
N ILE A 67 -14.93 -2.35 15.97
CA ILE A 67 -14.06 -1.38 15.28
C ILE A 67 -13.38 -2.04 14.08
N ALA A 68 -12.77 -3.21 14.27
CA ALA A 68 -12.10 -3.95 13.21
C ALA A 68 -13.07 -4.29 12.06
N SER A 69 -14.24 -4.79 12.40
CA SER A 69 -15.32 -5.09 11.45
C SER A 69 -15.74 -3.85 10.66
N ALA A 70 -16.00 -2.74 11.34
CA ALA A 70 -16.36 -1.49 10.66
C ALA A 70 -15.27 -0.99 9.71
N CYS A 71 -13.98 -1.08 10.10
CA CYS A 71 -12.87 -0.68 9.25
C CYS A 71 -12.69 -1.61 8.04
N TRP A 72 -12.81 -2.93 8.26
CA TRP A 72 -12.69 -3.91 7.19
C TRP A 72 -13.80 -3.78 6.16
N GLN A 73 -15.06 -3.68 6.61
CA GLN A 73 -16.20 -3.44 5.72
C GLN A 73 -16.08 -2.12 4.97
N ALA A 74 -15.57 -1.07 5.62
CA ALA A 74 -15.32 0.22 4.97
C ALA A 74 -14.26 0.13 3.86
N TYR A 75 -13.20 -0.67 4.06
CA TYR A 75 -12.18 -0.91 3.03
C TYR A 75 -12.69 -1.79 1.87
N GLN A 76 -13.61 -2.72 2.17
CA GLN A 76 -14.28 -3.56 1.17
C GLN A 76 -15.44 -2.86 0.44
N ALA A 77 -15.76 -1.62 0.78
CA ALA A 77 -16.84 -0.89 0.13
C ALA A 77 -16.53 -0.62 -1.36
N THR A 78 -17.59 -0.52 -2.16
CA THR A 78 -17.51 -0.24 -3.60
C THR A 78 -17.10 1.20 -3.93
N THR A 79 -17.07 2.07 -2.92
CA THR A 79 -16.51 3.42 -2.98
C THR A 79 -15.57 3.65 -1.78
N PRO A 80 -14.57 4.56 -1.90
CA PRO A 80 -13.62 4.82 -0.82
C PRO A 80 -14.17 5.72 0.29
N GLU A 81 -15.41 6.21 0.17
CA GLU A 81 -16.03 7.15 1.12
C GLU A 81 -16.14 6.55 2.51
N ALA A 82 -16.61 5.30 2.62
CA ALA A 82 -16.71 4.64 3.93
C ALA A 82 -15.34 4.54 4.63
N CYS A 83 -14.27 4.29 3.87
CA CYS A 83 -12.92 4.27 4.39
C CYS A 83 -12.43 5.68 4.77
N PHE A 84 -12.80 6.70 3.99
CA PHE A 84 -12.54 8.10 4.35
C PHE A 84 -13.27 8.54 5.63
N ASP A 85 -14.48 8.04 5.87
CA ASP A 85 -15.23 8.36 7.08
C ASP A 85 -14.69 7.61 8.30
N VAL A 86 -14.34 6.32 8.14
CA VAL A 86 -13.90 5.48 9.26
C VAL A 86 -12.58 5.98 9.87
N VAL A 87 -11.71 6.62 9.07
CA VAL A 87 -10.47 7.23 9.59
C VAL A 87 -10.70 8.41 10.53
N HIS A 88 -11.93 8.89 10.70
CA HIS A 88 -12.28 9.95 11.67
C HIS A 88 -12.88 9.41 12.97
N ARG A 89 -13.19 8.11 13.05
CA ARG A 89 -13.70 7.47 14.28
C ARG A 89 -12.60 7.37 15.35
N ASP A 90 -12.98 7.02 16.57
CA ASP A 90 -12.02 6.61 17.59
C ASP A 90 -11.39 5.26 17.17
N LEU A 91 -10.08 5.26 16.95
CA LEU A 91 -9.29 4.07 16.57
C LEU A 91 -8.18 3.81 17.61
N SER A 92 -8.32 4.34 18.83
CA SER A 92 -7.30 4.26 19.89
C SER A 92 -6.93 2.82 20.30
N GLY A 93 -7.84 1.86 20.10
CA GLY A 93 -7.57 0.44 20.29
C GLY A 93 -6.55 -0.15 19.31
N PHE A 94 -6.33 0.50 18.16
CA PHE A 94 -5.38 0.10 17.13
C PHE A 94 -4.56 1.31 16.68
N PRO A 95 -3.52 1.71 17.45
CA PRO A 95 -2.80 2.97 17.22
C PRO A 95 -2.22 3.15 15.81
N LEU A 96 -1.90 2.03 15.15
CA LEU A 96 -1.27 1.99 13.82
C LEU A 96 -2.29 1.86 12.68
N LEU A 97 -3.57 1.64 12.98
CA LEU A 97 -4.60 1.45 11.96
C LEU A 97 -4.93 2.75 11.23
N ARG A 98 -5.07 3.89 11.95
CA ARG A 98 -5.33 5.19 11.31
C ARG A 98 -4.24 5.58 10.30
N PRO A 99 -2.93 5.55 10.63
CA PRO A 99 -1.91 5.86 9.64
C PRO A 99 -1.92 4.87 8.45
N ALA A 100 -2.14 3.57 8.69
CA ALA A 100 -2.28 2.59 7.62
C ALA A 100 -3.42 2.90 6.64
N LEU A 101 -4.62 3.19 7.15
CA LEU A 101 -5.78 3.57 6.32
C LEU A 101 -5.54 4.87 5.55
N LEU A 102 -4.86 5.84 6.16
CA LEU A 102 -4.48 7.08 5.47
C LEU A 102 -3.47 6.84 4.35
N ASP A 103 -2.51 5.93 4.54
CA ASP A 103 -1.57 5.57 3.48
C ASP A 103 -2.26 4.83 2.33
N LEU A 104 -3.19 3.93 2.62
CA LEU A 104 -4.05 3.30 1.60
C LEU A 104 -4.82 4.37 0.81
N LEU A 105 -5.49 5.30 1.49
CA LEU A 105 -6.25 6.38 0.86
C LEU A 105 -5.37 7.28 -0.02
N ARG A 106 -4.13 7.56 0.39
CA ARG A 106 -3.15 8.31 -0.41
C ARG A 106 -2.71 7.59 -1.68
N ASP A 107 -2.89 6.27 -1.74
CA ASP A 107 -2.63 5.46 -2.94
C ASP A 107 -3.81 5.35 -3.91
N LEU A 108 -4.92 6.05 -3.64
CA LEU A 108 -5.87 6.45 -4.69
C LEU A 108 -5.20 7.47 -5.64
N PRO A 109 -5.60 7.51 -6.93
CA PRO A 109 -5.10 8.51 -7.87
C PRO A 109 -5.20 9.94 -7.34
N SER A 110 -4.09 10.67 -7.27
CA SER A 110 -4.09 12.07 -6.85
C SER A 110 -4.85 12.95 -7.85
N SER A 111 -5.66 13.89 -7.38
CA SER A 111 -6.29 14.93 -8.20
C SER A 111 -5.30 15.84 -8.96
N ARG A 112 -4.01 15.86 -8.58
CA ARG A 112 -2.99 16.75 -9.16
C ARG A 112 -2.12 16.09 -10.23
N SER A 113 -2.03 14.76 -10.23
CA SER A 113 -1.08 14.03 -11.09
C SER A 113 -1.64 12.73 -11.65
N GLY A 114 -2.77 12.23 -11.15
CA GLY A 114 -3.33 10.93 -11.56
C GLY A 114 -2.62 9.71 -10.98
N LEU A 115 -1.50 9.90 -10.28
CA LEU A 115 -0.73 8.84 -9.64
C LEU A 115 -1.14 8.65 -8.18
N GLY A 116 -1.10 7.41 -7.70
CA GLY A 116 -1.09 7.12 -6.27
C GLY A 116 0.18 7.65 -5.59
N ALA A 117 0.14 7.82 -4.27
CA ALA A 117 1.29 8.34 -3.52
C ALA A 117 2.56 7.48 -3.62
N THR A 118 2.43 6.16 -3.81
CA THR A 118 3.57 5.27 -4.02
C THR A 118 4.14 5.40 -5.43
N GLU A 119 3.30 5.46 -6.46
CA GLU A 119 3.74 5.69 -7.85
C GLU A 119 4.45 7.04 -8.01
N MET A 120 3.86 8.11 -7.45
CA MET A 120 4.47 9.44 -7.43
C MET A 120 5.84 9.40 -6.74
N ARG A 121 5.95 8.70 -5.61
CA ARG A 121 7.21 8.55 -4.87
C ARG A 121 8.27 7.81 -5.68
N LEU A 122 7.90 6.75 -6.40
CA LEU A 122 8.82 6.05 -7.30
C LEU A 122 9.34 6.98 -8.40
N LEU A 123 8.44 7.77 -9.00
CA LEU A 123 8.80 8.75 -10.03
C LEU A 123 9.76 9.83 -9.51
N GLU A 124 9.52 10.35 -8.31
CA GLU A 124 10.41 11.30 -7.62
C GLU A 124 11.81 10.71 -7.38
N LEU A 125 11.90 9.47 -6.92
CA LEU A 125 13.18 8.82 -6.66
C LEU A 125 13.97 8.60 -7.96
N VAL A 126 13.30 8.17 -9.04
CA VAL A 126 13.97 8.05 -10.35
C VAL A 126 14.46 9.43 -10.82
N ALA A 127 13.67 10.50 -10.62
CA ALA A 127 14.07 11.87 -10.96
C ALA A 127 15.29 12.34 -10.14
N ALA A 128 15.40 11.90 -8.89
CA ALA A 128 16.52 12.20 -8.00
C ALA A 128 17.78 11.36 -8.29
N GLY A 129 17.78 10.51 -9.32
CA GLY A 129 18.95 9.74 -9.76
C GLY A 129 19.01 8.30 -9.24
N PHE A 130 17.94 7.78 -8.64
CA PHE A 130 17.84 6.37 -8.26
C PHE A 130 17.48 5.51 -9.48
N MET A 131 18.48 5.23 -10.30
CA MET A 131 18.31 4.55 -11.60
C MET A 131 18.17 3.02 -11.50
N GLY A 132 18.54 2.41 -10.38
CA GLY A 132 18.47 0.97 -10.17
C GLY A 132 17.21 0.53 -9.42
N THR A 133 16.62 -0.59 -9.81
CA THR A 133 15.39 -1.14 -9.19
C THR A 133 15.61 -1.68 -7.78
N ASN A 134 16.81 -2.19 -7.45
CA ASN A 134 17.09 -2.77 -6.13
C ASN A 134 16.82 -1.79 -4.97
N ALA A 135 17.26 -0.53 -5.09
CA ALA A 135 17.00 0.48 -4.07
C ALA A 135 15.50 0.80 -3.97
N LEU A 136 14.80 0.77 -5.10
CA LEU A 136 13.35 0.98 -5.16
C LEU A 136 12.56 -0.21 -4.60
N PHE A 137 13.08 -1.44 -4.63
CA PHE A 137 12.42 -2.62 -4.06
C PHE A 137 12.72 -2.81 -2.57
N TYR A 138 13.99 -2.82 -2.19
CA TYR A 138 14.39 -3.36 -0.90
C TYR A 138 14.57 -2.32 0.22
N LEU A 139 14.57 -1.03 -0.11
CA LEU A 139 14.73 0.03 0.89
C LEU A 139 13.38 0.68 1.23
N ARG A 140 12.48 -0.07 1.90
CA ARG A 140 11.15 0.43 2.32
C ARG A 140 11.23 1.74 3.11
N GLY A 141 12.13 1.80 4.09
CA GLY A 141 12.37 3.01 4.89
C GLY A 141 12.83 4.21 4.05
N PHE A 142 13.50 3.97 2.93
CA PHE A 142 13.93 5.01 2.00
C PHE A 142 12.78 5.49 1.09
N ARG A 143 11.90 4.58 0.67
CA ARG A 143 10.66 4.93 -0.03
C ARG A 143 9.72 5.75 0.85
N GLN A 144 9.72 5.50 2.16
CA GLN A 144 8.75 6.07 3.11
C GLN A 144 7.30 5.76 2.69
N ARG A 145 7.10 4.58 2.11
CA ARG A 145 5.82 4.04 1.65
C ARG A 145 5.79 2.54 1.95
N GLY A 146 4.67 2.06 2.46
CA GLY A 146 4.52 0.67 2.94
C GLY A 146 3.28 -0.07 2.43
N VAL A 147 2.45 0.54 1.59
CA VAL A 147 1.22 -0.08 1.06
C VAL A 147 1.52 -1.23 0.11
N PHE A 148 2.60 -1.12 -0.65
CA PHE A 148 2.96 -2.11 -1.66
C PHE A 148 4.24 -2.85 -1.28
N ASN A 149 4.20 -4.17 -1.42
CA ASN A 149 5.36 -5.03 -1.29
C ASN A 149 6.26 -4.98 -2.53
N ASP A 150 7.42 -5.63 -2.47
CA ASP A 150 8.46 -5.50 -3.49
C ASP A 150 8.01 -6.00 -4.87
N MET A 151 7.17 -7.03 -4.93
CA MET A 151 6.60 -7.56 -6.18
C MET A 151 5.59 -6.58 -6.79
N GLU A 152 4.76 -5.96 -5.95
CA GLU A 152 3.79 -4.96 -6.38
C GLU A 152 4.46 -3.66 -6.82
N ILE A 153 5.55 -3.23 -6.17
CA ILE A 153 6.37 -2.12 -6.64
C ILE A 153 6.88 -2.40 -8.06
N GLY A 154 7.26 -3.64 -8.38
CA GLY A 154 7.59 -4.05 -9.74
C GLY A 154 6.47 -3.77 -10.74
N ARG A 155 5.21 -4.10 -10.38
CA ARG A 155 4.03 -3.82 -11.20
C ARG A 155 3.78 -2.32 -11.39
N LEU A 156 3.99 -1.52 -10.35
CA LEU A 156 3.88 -0.06 -10.45
C LEU A 156 4.92 0.52 -11.42
N LEU A 157 6.17 0.04 -11.35
CA LEU A 157 7.22 0.45 -12.28
C LEU A 157 6.87 0.06 -13.73
N GLU A 158 6.32 -1.13 -13.95
CA GLU A 158 5.80 -1.52 -15.27
C GLU A 158 4.69 -0.58 -15.74
N GLY A 159 3.74 -0.20 -14.88
CA GLY A 159 2.70 0.77 -15.23
C GLY A 159 3.27 2.13 -15.66
N LEU A 160 4.27 2.62 -14.93
CA LEU A 160 4.95 3.88 -15.24
C LEU A 160 5.81 3.81 -16.52
N ALA A 161 6.39 2.65 -16.83
CA ALA A 161 7.35 2.49 -17.94
C ALA A 161 6.72 2.00 -19.24
N HIS A 162 5.68 1.17 -19.13
CA HIS A 162 5.16 0.38 -20.24
C HIS A 162 3.75 0.78 -20.68
N GLY A 163 3.14 1.75 -19.99
CA GLY A 163 1.87 2.36 -20.37
C GLY A 163 1.90 3.11 -21.71
N PRO A 164 0.74 3.49 -22.27
CA PRO A 164 0.64 4.18 -23.57
C PRO A 164 1.50 5.45 -23.68
N ARG A 165 1.65 6.19 -22.58
CA ARG A 165 2.58 7.32 -22.48
C ARG A 165 3.49 7.15 -21.26
N PRO A 166 4.68 6.56 -21.42
CA PRO A 166 5.58 6.26 -20.31
C PRO A 166 6.03 7.49 -19.53
N ALA A 167 5.95 7.44 -18.20
CA ALA A 167 6.52 8.44 -17.29
C ALA A 167 7.99 8.14 -16.94
N ILE A 168 8.41 6.87 -17.01
CA ILE A 168 9.79 6.44 -16.88
C ILE A 168 10.24 5.66 -18.12
N ALA A 169 11.54 5.64 -18.39
CA ALA A 169 12.17 4.87 -19.46
C ALA A 169 13.30 4.01 -18.89
N GLY A 170 13.75 3.01 -19.66
CA GLY A 170 14.90 2.15 -19.31
C GLY A 170 14.57 0.97 -18.39
N LEU A 171 13.28 0.70 -18.16
CA LEU A 171 12.83 -0.59 -17.65
C LEU A 171 12.99 -1.65 -18.77
N ASP A 172 13.42 -2.85 -18.42
CA ASP A 172 13.67 -3.92 -19.40
C ASP A 172 12.36 -4.37 -20.08
N ASP A 173 12.27 -4.14 -21.39
CA ASP A 173 11.09 -4.47 -22.21
C ASP A 173 10.74 -5.97 -22.21
N GLY A 174 11.70 -6.84 -21.86
CA GLY A 174 11.45 -8.26 -21.68
C GLY A 174 10.38 -8.55 -20.61
N LEU A 175 10.16 -7.65 -19.64
CA LEU A 175 9.11 -7.79 -18.63
C LEU A 175 7.69 -7.83 -19.22
N ARG A 176 7.49 -7.33 -20.45
CA ARG A 176 6.22 -7.41 -21.18
C ARG A 176 5.85 -8.82 -21.62
N SER A 177 6.86 -9.68 -21.84
CA SER A 177 6.68 -11.04 -22.38
C SER A 177 7.06 -12.14 -21.39
N ILE A 178 7.88 -11.83 -20.39
CA ILE A 178 8.19 -12.76 -19.30
C ILE A 178 6.92 -13.02 -18.50
N ASP A 179 6.61 -14.30 -18.33
CA ASP A 179 5.53 -14.79 -17.47
C ASP A 179 5.53 -14.07 -16.10
N PRO A 180 4.41 -13.42 -15.71
CA PRO A 180 4.14 -12.94 -14.36
C PRO A 180 4.65 -13.81 -13.21
N ASP A 181 4.50 -15.12 -13.32
CA ASP A 181 4.78 -16.07 -12.23
C ASP A 181 6.25 -16.53 -12.23
N ASN A 182 7.03 -16.17 -13.27
CA ASN A 182 8.45 -16.48 -13.34
C ASN A 182 9.31 -15.47 -12.58
N ALA A 183 9.23 -15.51 -11.25
CA ALA A 183 9.91 -14.59 -10.35
C ALA A 183 11.41 -14.42 -10.65
N ARG A 184 12.10 -15.51 -11.01
CA ARG A 184 13.54 -15.49 -11.32
C ARG A 184 13.85 -14.62 -12.54
N ARG A 185 13.19 -14.89 -13.68
CA ARG A 185 13.46 -14.15 -14.92
C ARG A 185 13.03 -12.69 -14.83
N ARG A 186 11.95 -12.42 -14.08
CA ARG A 186 11.50 -11.05 -13.81
C ARG A 186 12.52 -10.28 -12.97
N LEU A 187 13.04 -10.89 -11.90
CA LEU A 187 14.09 -10.29 -11.08
C LEU A 187 15.34 -9.95 -11.90
N GLU A 188 15.79 -10.87 -12.76
CA GLU A 188 16.93 -10.62 -13.66
C GLU A 188 16.69 -9.43 -14.60
N ALA A 189 15.46 -9.30 -15.14
CA ALA A 189 15.10 -8.16 -15.99
C ALA A 189 15.06 -6.84 -15.21
N PHE A 190 14.52 -6.83 -14.00
CA PHE A 190 14.57 -5.66 -13.13
C PHE A 190 16.01 -5.25 -12.79
N GLN A 191 16.93 -6.19 -12.57
CA GLN A 191 18.33 -5.89 -12.24
C GLN A 191 19.11 -5.28 -13.42
N ARG A 192 18.77 -5.67 -14.66
CA ARG A 192 19.37 -5.07 -15.88
C ARG A 192 18.84 -3.66 -16.17
N SER A 193 17.68 -3.31 -15.65
CA SER A 193 17.02 -2.02 -15.90
C SER A 193 17.83 -0.83 -15.40
N ARG A 194 17.79 0.29 -16.13
CA ARG A 194 18.41 1.57 -15.76
C ARG A 194 17.41 2.69 -16.01
N LEU A 195 16.72 3.07 -14.95
CA LEU A 195 15.57 3.95 -15.01
C LEU A 195 15.97 5.41 -15.21
N SER A 196 15.16 6.13 -15.98
CA SER A 196 15.22 7.58 -16.15
C SER A 196 13.81 8.14 -16.31
N VAL A 197 13.60 9.41 -15.99
CA VAL A 197 12.30 10.07 -16.15
C VAL A 197 12.16 10.61 -17.57
N THR A 198 11.01 10.38 -18.20
CA THR A 198 10.70 10.92 -19.54
C THR A 198 10.26 12.39 -19.47
N GLU A 199 10.13 13.08 -20.61
CA GLU A 199 9.52 14.42 -20.63
C GLU A 199 8.08 14.42 -20.10
N PHE A 200 7.34 13.35 -20.34
CA PHE A 200 6.00 13.20 -19.77
C PHE A 200 6.06 13.01 -18.25
N GLY A 201 6.97 12.17 -17.74
CA GLY A 201 7.17 12.01 -16.29
C GLY A 201 7.57 13.31 -15.61
N LYS A 202 8.42 14.14 -16.23
CA LYS A 202 8.76 15.48 -15.72
C LYS A 202 7.54 16.40 -15.65
N ALA A 203 6.65 16.34 -16.64
CA ALA A 203 5.41 17.11 -16.63
C ALA A 203 4.46 16.66 -15.51
N VAL A 204 4.34 15.34 -15.28
CA VAL A 204 3.55 14.78 -14.17
C VAL A 204 4.13 15.19 -12.81
N LEU A 205 5.46 15.12 -12.63
CA LEU A 205 6.14 15.59 -11.41
C LEU A 205 5.91 17.08 -11.15
N ALA A 206 5.89 17.89 -12.21
CA ALA A 206 5.62 19.31 -12.13
C ALA A 206 4.13 19.64 -11.95
N HIS A 207 3.24 18.63 -11.85
CA HIS A 207 1.78 18.77 -11.83
C HIS A 207 1.23 19.58 -13.02
N LYS A 208 1.90 19.47 -14.17
CA LYS A 208 1.49 20.08 -15.46
C LYS A 208 0.78 19.10 -16.38
N ALA A 209 0.78 17.82 -16.03
CA ALA A 209 0.07 16.77 -16.74
C ALA A 209 -0.54 15.80 -15.75
N ASP A 210 -1.68 15.25 -16.12
CA ASP A 210 -2.36 14.19 -15.40
C ASP A 210 -2.00 12.84 -16.04
N PHE A 211 -1.58 11.87 -15.22
CA PHE A 211 -1.20 10.56 -15.69
C PHE A 211 -2.39 9.80 -16.28
N THR A 212 -3.58 9.94 -15.70
CA THR A 212 -4.78 9.19 -16.10
C THR A 212 -5.36 9.64 -17.44
N ASP A 213 -5.02 10.84 -17.91
CA ASP A 213 -5.44 11.38 -19.21
C ASP A 213 -4.73 10.70 -20.38
N HIS A 214 -3.56 10.09 -20.11
CA HIS A 214 -2.73 9.46 -21.14
C HIS A 214 -2.56 7.96 -20.93
N ASN A 215 -2.76 7.48 -19.69
CA ASN A 215 -2.60 6.09 -19.33
C ASN A 215 -3.89 5.64 -18.61
N PRO A 216 -4.74 4.84 -19.26
CA PRO A 216 -5.98 4.37 -18.65
C PRO A 216 -5.73 3.59 -17.36
N ILE A 217 -6.61 3.79 -16.39
CA ILE A 217 -6.59 3.07 -15.11
C ILE A 217 -7.60 1.93 -15.14
N ASN A 218 -7.18 0.77 -14.65
CA ASN A 218 -8.03 -0.38 -14.39
C ASN A 218 -7.39 -1.20 -13.26
N ARG A 219 -7.78 -0.92 -12.02
CA ARG A 219 -7.26 -1.63 -10.84
C ARG A 219 -8.25 -1.60 -9.69
N TRP A 220 -8.04 -2.48 -8.72
CA TRP A 220 -8.77 -2.47 -7.47
C TRP A 220 -8.02 -1.66 -6.41
N TRP A 221 -8.79 -0.94 -5.60
CA TRP A 221 -8.36 -0.34 -4.34
C TRP A 221 -9.34 -0.83 -3.28
N GLY A 222 -8.92 -1.72 -2.38
CA GLY A 222 -9.85 -2.45 -1.52
C GLY A 222 -11.00 -3.05 -2.34
N GLY A 223 -12.24 -2.75 -1.96
CA GLY A 223 -13.45 -3.13 -2.70
C GLY A 223 -13.89 -2.18 -3.81
N THR A 224 -13.13 -1.11 -4.09
CA THR A 224 -13.43 -0.13 -5.15
C THR A 224 -12.72 -0.49 -6.44
N HIS A 225 -13.48 -0.74 -7.52
CA HIS A 225 -12.92 -0.90 -8.86
C HIS A 225 -12.71 0.47 -9.52
N LEU A 226 -11.45 0.86 -9.70
CA LEU A 226 -11.07 2.13 -10.31
C LEU A 226 -10.92 1.96 -11.82
N THR A 227 -11.68 2.76 -12.56
CA THR A 227 -11.58 2.92 -14.02
C THR A 227 -11.60 4.42 -14.35
N ASN A 228 -11.30 4.79 -15.60
CA ASN A 228 -11.47 6.18 -16.03
C ASN A 228 -12.93 6.68 -15.87
N ASP A 229 -13.93 5.80 -15.94
CA ASP A 229 -15.36 6.13 -15.75
C ASP A 229 -15.80 6.12 -14.27
N ASN A 230 -14.99 5.56 -13.38
CA ASN A 230 -15.23 5.50 -11.94
C ASN A 230 -13.98 5.95 -11.19
N LEU A 231 -13.52 7.17 -11.50
CA LEU A 231 -12.25 7.68 -11.04
C LEU A 231 -12.39 8.42 -9.71
N TRP A 232 -12.19 7.68 -8.62
CA TRP A 232 -12.04 8.26 -7.29
C TRP A 232 -10.64 8.81 -7.09
N ARG A 233 -10.56 10.05 -6.59
CA ARG A 233 -9.28 10.75 -6.48
C ARG A 233 -9.02 11.26 -5.08
N TRP A 234 -7.78 11.09 -4.65
CA TRP A 234 -7.31 11.64 -3.39
C TRP A 234 -7.02 13.14 -3.51
N ASN A 235 -7.56 13.90 -2.57
CA ASN A 235 -7.03 15.18 -2.11
C ASN A 235 -7.36 15.32 -0.61
N GLN A 236 -7.03 16.44 0.05
CA GLN A 236 -7.37 16.65 1.47
C GLN A 236 -8.89 16.52 1.77
N SER A 237 -9.72 16.51 0.71
CA SER A 237 -11.10 16.03 0.66
C SER A 237 -11.23 14.91 -0.40
N LEU A 238 -11.93 13.82 -0.14
CA LEU A 238 -12.15 12.82 -1.18
C LEU A 238 -13.06 13.41 -2.29
N ARG A 239 -12.71 13.20 -3.57
CA ARG A 239 -13.55 13.65 -4.71
C ARG A 239 -13.75 12.53 -5.73
N LYS A 240 -14.99 12.32 -6.14
CA LYS A 240 -15.33 11.57 -7.35
C LYS A 240 -15.31 12.52 -8.54
N LEU A 241 -14.67 12.13 -9.64
CA LEU A 241 -14.76 12.82 -10.92
C LEU A 241 -15.66 12.04 -11.88
#